data_AF-A0A3M2DPB4-F1
#
_entry.id   AF-A0A3M2DPB4-F1
#
_cell.length_a   1.000
_cell.length_b   1.000
_cell.length_c   1.000
_cell.angle_alpha   90.00
_cell.angle_beta   90.00
_cell.angle_gamma   90.00
#
_symmetry.space_group_name_H-M   'P 1'
#
loop_
_entity.id
_entity.type
_entity.pdbx_description
1 polymer ?
#
loop_
_entity_poly.entity_id
_entity_poly.type
_entity_poly.pdbx_seq_one_letter_code
_entity_poly.pdbx_strand_id
1 'polypeptide(L)' 'MAAATTCVDNGAKVINMSFGGSMKSRTEARAFADLAAQGVLSIAAAGNDGNNRNSYPASYDAVVSVAALDH' A
#
# COMPACT_ATOMS: atom_id res chain seq x y z
N MET A 1 -5.78 3.54 8.12
CA MET A 1 -6.95 3.37 7.23
C MET A 1 -7.81 4.62 7.07
N ALA A 2 -8.05 5.44 8.10
CA ALA A 2 -8.87 6.65 7.97
C ALA A 2 -8.45 7.60 6.82
N ALA A 3 -7.14 7.78 6.59
CA ALA A 3 -6.66 8.60 5.48
C ALA A 3 -7.00 7.98 4.09
N ALA A 4 -6.86 6.67 3.93
CA ALA A 4 -7.16 6.00 2.67
C ALA A 4 -8.66 6.04 2.35
N THR A 5 -9.53 5.90 3.37
CA THR A 5 -10.97 6.05 3.18
C THR A 5 -11.33 7.49 2.80
N THR A 6 -10.74 8.50 3.44
CA THR A 6 -10.94 9.91 3.05
C THR A 6 -10.53 10.17 1.60
N CYS A 7 -9.44 9.57 1.11
CA CYS A 7 -9.05 9.68 -0.29
C CYS A 7 -10.15 9.13 -1.21
N VAL A 8 -10.68 7.95 -0.92
CA VAL A 8 -11.74 7.32 -1.73
C VAL A 8 -13.05 8.12 -1.67
N ASP A 9 -13.42 8.59 -0.48
CA ASP A 9 -14.62 9.42 -0.29
C ASP A 9 -14.53 10.71 -1.11
N ASN A 10 -13.31 11.25 -1.27
CA ASN A 10 -13.01 12.39 -2.13
C ASN A 10 -12.84 12.02 -3.62
N GLY A 11 -13.17 10.79 -4.01
CA GLY A 11 -13.15 10.32 -5.40
C GLY A 11 -11.80 9.86 -5.92
N ALA A 12 -10.80 9.67 -5.06
CA ALA A 12 -9.48 9.18 -5.49
C ALA A 12 -9.58 7.78 -6.11
N LYS A 13 -8.92 7.60 -7.25
CA LYS A 13 -8.79 6.30 -7.95
C LYS A 13 -7.41 5.68 -7.79
N VAL A 14 -6.42 6.48 -7.37
CA VAL A 14 -5.06 6.05 -7.12
C VAL A 14 -4.60 6.63 -5.79
N ILE A 15 -3.98 5.81 -4.95
CA ILE A 15 -3.40 6.22 -3.66
C ILE A 15 -1.91 5.85 -3.67
N ASN A 16 -1.06 6.87 -3.52
CA ASN A 16 0.38 6.70 -3.35
C ASN A 16 0.77 6.74 -1.87
N MET A 17 1.54 5.74 -1.42
CA MET A 17 1.95 5.57 -0.04
C MET A 17 3.46 5.35 0.04
N SER A 18 4.22 6.44 0.18
CA SER A 18 5.67 6.40 0.37
C SER A 18 6.04 6.08 1.82
N PHE A 19 5.42 5.05 2.40
CA PHE A 19 5.69 4.54 3.73
C PHE A 19 5.51 3.02 3.76
N GLY A 20 6.07 2.38 4.78
CA GLY A 20 5.86 0.98 5.07
C GLY A 20 6.43 0.58 6.43
N GLY A 21 6.12 -0.64 6.86
CA GLY A 21 6.60 -1.20 8.12
C GLY A 21 6.68 -2.72 8.10
N SER A 22 7.40 -3.30 9.07
CA SER A 22 7.67 -4.73 9.11
C SER A 22 6.49 -5.59 9.58
N MET A 23 5.47 -4.98 10.18
CA MET A 23 4.34 -5.69 10.78
C MET A 23 3.16 -5.75 9.84
N LYS A 24 2.69 -6.95 9.53
CA LYS A 24 1.41 -7.17 8.86
C LYS A 24 0.25 -6.99 9.82
N SER A 25 -0.87 -6.52 9.31
CA SER A 25 -2.14 -6.42 10.04
C SER A 25 -3.27 -7.04 9.22
N ARG A 26 -4.08 -7.90 9.86
CA ARG A 26 -5.26 -8.48 9.20
C ARG A 26 -6.28 -7.42 8.81
N THR A 27 -6.46 -6.41 9.66
CA THR A 27 -7.38 -5.29 9.42
C THR A 27 -6.90 -4.43 8.25
N GLU A 28 -5.59 -4.18 8.17
CA GLU A 28 -5.01 -3.41 7.09
C GLU A 28 -5.08 -4.18 5.75
N ALA A 29 -4.72 -5.47 5.75
CA ALA A 29 -4.82 -6.33 4.57
C ALA A 29 -6.25 -6.38 4.02
N ARG A 30 -7.24 -6.55 4.90
CA ARG A 30 -8.67 -6.51 4.55
C ARG A 30 -9.04 -5.18 3.88
N ALA A 31 -8.62 -4.07 4.49
CA ALA A 31 -8.96 -2.76 3.97
C ALA A 31 -8.34 -2.48 2.59
N PHE A 32 -7.11 -2.89 2.32
CA PHE A 32 -6.53 -2.78 0.98
C PHE A 32 -7.19 -3.70 -0.05
N ALA A 33 -7.63 -4.90 0.34
CA ALA A 33 -8.43 -5.76 -0.52
C ALA A 33 -9.79 -5.12 -0.87
N ASP A 34 -10.45 -4.48 0.11
CA ASP A 34 -11.72 -3.78 -0.11
C ASP A 34 -11.53 -2.54 -1.01
N LEU A 35 -10.41 -1.82 -0.90
CA LEU A 35 -10.05 -0.70 -1.79
C LEU A 35 -9.84 -1.18 -3.24
N ALA A 36 -9.12 -2.29 -3.42
CA ALA A 36 -8.91 -2.88 -4.74
C ALA A 36 -10.23 -3.35 -5.37
N ALA A 37 -11.13 -3.96 -4.59
CA ALA A 37 -12.46 -4.36 -5.05
C ALA A 37 -13.33 -3.16 -5.47
N GLN A 38 -13.10 -1.98 -4.91
CA GLN A 38 -13.74 -0.72 -5.31
C GLN A 38 -13.08 -0.04 -6.52
N GLY A 39 -12.05 -0.66 -7.11
CA GLY A 39 -11.33 -0.14 -8.27
C GLY A 39 -10.30 0.93 -7.94
N VAL A 40 -9.83 1.01 -6.69
CA VAL A 40 -8.80 1.96 -6.26
C VAL A 40 -7.43 1.30 -6.36
N LEU A 41 -6.54 1.87 -7.16
CA LEU A 41 -5.15 1.41 -7.28
C LEU A 41 -4.32 1.92 -6.11
N SER A 42 -3.77 1.00 -5.32
CA SER A 42 -2.90 1.32 -4.19
C SER A 42 -1.44 1.03 -4.54
N ILE A 43 -0.55 2.00 -4.33
CA ILE A 43 0.88 1.91 -4.64
C ILE A 43 1.66 2.23 -3.36
N ALA A 44 2.60 1.36 -2.97
CA ALA A 44 3.42 1.57 -1.78
C ALA A 44 4.90 1.22 -1.98
N ALA A 45 5.75 1.82 -1.15
CA ALA A 45 7.20 1.61 -1.21
C ALA A 45 7.61 0.23 -0.67
N ALA A 46 8.45 -0.48 -1.41
CA ALA A 46 8.97 -1.80 -1.03
C ALA A 46 9.82 -1.77 0.26
N GLY A 47 10.30 -0.60 0.68
CA GLY A 47 11.12 -0.38 1.88
C GLY A 47 12.47 0.24 1.55
N ASN A 48 13.12 0.81 2.58
CA ASN A 48 14.38 1.56 2.43
C ASN A 48 15.57 0.88 3.15
N ASP A 49 15.38 -0.35 3.65
CA ASP A 49 16.35 -1.01 4.53
C ASP A 49 17.41 -1.84 3.77
N GLY A 50 17.37 -1.86 2.43
CA GLY A 50 18.32 -2.61 1.60
C GLY A 50 18.29 -4.13 1.83
N ASN A 51 17.12 -4.70 2.14
CA ASN A 51 16.94 -6.12 2.41
C ASN A 51 15.71 -6.68 1.67
N ASN A 52 15.44 -7.98 1.84
CA ASN A 52 14.31 -8.69 1.22
C ASN A 52 13.13 -8.95 2.17
N ARG A 53 13.06 -8.24 3.29
CA ARG A 53 11.94 -8.38 4.23
C ARG A 53 10.71 -7.71 3.65
N ASN A 54 9.57 -8.33 3.86
CA ASN A 54 8.29 -7.75 3.47
C ASN A 54 8.05 -6.43 4.20
N SER A 55 7.61 -5.42 3.44
CA SER A 55 7.20 -4.11 3.92
C SER A 55 5.70 -3.96 3.70
N TYR A 56 4.94 -3.64 4.74
CA TYR A 56 3.51 -3.46 4.68
C TYR A 56 3.16 -1.96 4.70
N PRO A 57 2.28 -1.49 3.80
CA PRO A 57 1.33 -2.29 3.02
C PRO A 57 1.83 -2.81 1.65
N ALA A 58 3.06 -2.51 1.23
CA ALA A 58 3.57 -2.87 -0.11
C ALA A 58 3.58 -4.38 -0.42
N SER A 59 3.62 -5.24 0.60
CA SER A 59 3.62 -6.70 0.46
C SER A 59 2.23 -7.35 0.59
N TYR A 60 1.14 -6.58 0.54
CA TYR A 60 -0.20 -7.16 0.34
C TYR A 60 -0.49 -7.36 -1.15
N ASP A 61 -1.12 -8.49 -1.51
CA ASP A 61 -1.46 -8.81 -2.91
C ASP A 61 -2.28 -7.72 -3.63
N ALA A 62 -3.06 -6.96 -2.87
CA ALA A 62 -3.90 -5.87 -3.37
C ALA A 62 -3.14 -4.54 -3.62
N VAL A 63 -1.82 -4.50 -3.38
CA VAL A 63 -1.00 -3.28 -3.44
C VAL A 63 0.18 -3.48 -4.40
N VAL A 64 0.44 -2.49 -5.25
CA VAL A 64 1.62 -2.46 -6.10
C VAL A 64 2.84 -2.04 -5.28
N SER A 65 3.82 -2.94 -5.17
CA SER A 65 5.11 -2.67 -4.53
C SER A 65 6.08 -2.00 -5.50
N VAL A 66 6.72 -0.91 -5.10
CA VAL A 66 7.69 -0.17 -5.90
C VAL A 66 9.05 -0.13 -5.21
N ALA A 67 10.08 -0.62 -5.89
CA ALA A 67 11.48 -0.54 -5.47
C ALA A 67 12.18 0.66 -6.12
N ALA A 68 13.27 1.14 -5.50
CA ALA A 68 14.12 2.18 -6.07
C ALA A 68 15.17 1.58 -7.02
N LEU A 69 15.47 2.30 -8.10
CA LEU A 69 16.55 2.01 -9.05
C LEU A 69 17.45 3.24 -9.17
N ASP A 70 18.71 3.03 -9.56
CA ASP A 70 19.71 4.07 -9.84
C ASP A 70 20.30 3.88 -11.25
N HIS A 71 20.95 4.92 -11.80
CA HIS A 71 21.46 5.00 -13.18
C HIS A 71 22.98 4.91 -13.28
#